data_AF-A0A3C0PCT0-F1
#
_entry.id   AF-A0A3C0PCT0-F1
#
_cell.length_a   1.000
_cell.length_b   1.000
_cell.length_c   1.000
_cell.angle_alpha   90.00
_cell.angle_beta   90.00
_cell.angle_gamma   90.00
#
_symmetry.space_group_name_H-M   'P 1'
#
loop_
_entity.id
_entity.type
_entity.pdbx_description
1 polymer ?
#
loop_
_entity_poly.entity_id
_entity_poly.type
_entity_poly.pdbx_seq_one_letter_code
_entity_poly.pdbx_strand_id
1 'polypeptide(L)'
;MITGIVVALPEELTTLTSKKIDKGRCFFITDKLLVVYSGAGHVNAKSASELLVAKGANRLISWGCAAALSESLKPGDLILADELIDARNVVMATSASADWLAYAKNSLAKFVV
;
A
#
# COMPACT_ATOMS: atom_id res chain seq x y z
N MET A 1 -9.21 -14.75 -3.40
CA MET A 1 -8.85 -13.33 -3.50
C MET A 1 -7.53 -13.14 -2.78
N ILE A 2 -6.53 -12.56 -3.44
CA ILE A 2 -5.19 -12.37 -2.88
C ILE A 2 -4.87 -10.87 -2.97
N THR A 3 -4.48 -10.28 -1.84
CA THR A 3 -4.04 -8.89 -1.76
C THR A 3 -2.52 -8.85 -1.82
N GLY A 4 -1.97 -8.00 -2.69
CA GLY A 4 -0.54 -7.70 -2.74
C GLY A 4 -0.25 -6.36 -2.08
N ILE A 5 0.79 -6.31 -1.25
CA ILE A 5 1.29 -5.08 -0.64
C ILE A 5 2.64 -4.71 -1.25
N VAL A 6 2.75 -3.50 -1.78
CA VAL A 6 4.00 -2.89 -2.23
C VAL A 6 4.53 -2.01 -1.10
N VAL A 7 5.78 -2.24 -0.70
CA VAL A 7 6.44 -1.51 0.39
C VAL A 7 7.75 -0.91 -0.11
N ALA A 8 8.04 0.35 0.17
CA ALA A 8 9.19 1.05 -0.39
C ALA A 8 10.43 0.96 0.51
N LEU A 9 10.25 0.91 1.83
CA LEU A 9 11.34 0.96 2.81
C LEU A 9 11.32 -0.23 3.79
N PRO A 10 12.48 -0.67 4.31
CA PRO A 10 12.53 -1.71 5.34
C PRO A 10 11.72 -1.38 6.59
N GLU A 11 11.70 -0.10 7.01
CA GLU A 11 10.99 0.37 8.21
C GLU A 11 9.47 0.29 8.06
N GLU A 12 8.96 0.37 6.83
CA GLU A 12 7.55 0.18 6.53
C GLU A 12 7.22 -1.33 6.49
N LEU A 13 8.19 -2.16 6.08
CA LEU A 13 8.00 -3.62 6.01
C LEU A 13 7.90 -4.24 7.40
N THR A 14 8.68 -3.73 8.36
CA THR A 14 8.67 -4.23 9.74
C THR A 14 7.34 -4.02 10.44
N THR A 15 6.49 -3.10 9.98
CA THR A 15 5.12 -2.93 10.51
C THR A 15 4.16 -4.02 10.04
N LEU A 16 4.52 -4.80 9.02
CA LEU A 16 3.69 -5.85 8.42
C LEU A 16 4.15 -7.26 8.77
N THR A 17 5.46 -7.47 8.94
CA THR A 17 6.02 -8.79 9.25
C THR A 17 7.41 -8.69 9.89
N SER A 18 7.76 -9.67 10.73
CA SER A 18 9.11 -9.84 11.28
C SER A 18 10.05 -10.61 10.35
N LYS A 19 9.54 -11.14 9.21
CA LYS A 19 10.36 -11.86 8.24
C LYS A 19 11.25 -10.89 7.47
N LYS A 20 12.52 -11.26 7.33
CA LYS A 20 13.46 -10.55 6.45
C LYS A 20 13.15 -10.89 5.00
N ILE A 21 12.81 -9.88 4.21
CA ILE A 21 12.52 -10.01 2.78
C ILE A 21 13.50 -9.11 2.04
N ASP A 22 14.26 -9.68 1.11
CA ASP A 22 15.19 -8.91 0.30
C ASP A 22 14.45 -8.04 -0.72
N LYS A 23 15.09 -6.94 -1.14
CA LYS A 23 14.54 -6.05 -2.16
C LYS A 23 14.24 -6.83 -3.45
N GLY A 24 13.09 -6.57 -4.04
CA GLY A 24 12.58 -7.20 -5.25
C GLY A 24 12.05 -8.63 -5.06
N ARG A 25 12.05 -9.16 -3.82
CA ARG A 25 11.48 -10.48 -3.52
C ARG A 25 10.02 -10.37 -3.11
N CYS A 26 9.23 -11.31 -3.59
CA CYS A 26 7.83 -11.50 -3.22
C CYS A 26 7.71 -12.60 -2.17
N PHE A 27 6.90 -12.37 -1.14
CA PHE A 27 6.71 -13.31 -0.05
C PHE A 27 5.23 -13.42 0.34
N PHE A 28 4.78 -14.63 0.68
CA PHE A 28 3.44 -14.86 1.23
C PHE A 28 3.48 -14.66 2.76
N ILE A 29 2.82 -13.61 3.26
CA ILE A 29 2.59 -13.44 4.69
C ILE A 29 1.54 -14.46 5.16
N THR A 30 0.48 -14.65 4.37
CA THR A 30 -0.55 -15.69 4.52
C THR A 30 -0.98 -16.17 3.13
N ASP A 31 -1.82 -17.21 3.05
CA ASP A 31 -2.34 -17.73 1.76
C ASP A 31 -3.12 -16.69 0.92
N LYS A 32 -3.50 -15.55 1.51
CA LYS A 32 -4.25 -14.48 0.85
C LYS A 32 -3.53 -13.14 0.86
N LEU A 33 -2.30 -13.08 1.36
CA LEU A 33 -1.54 -11.84 1.52
C LEU A 33 -0.11 -12.00 1.01
N LEU A 34 0.19 -11.26 -0.05
CA LEU A 34 1.51 -11.14 -0.64
C LEU A 34 2.14 -9.81 -0.28
N VAL A 35 3.46 -9.78 -0.13
CA VAL A 35 4.23 -8.54 0.05
C VAL A 35 5.47 -8.56 -0.84
N VAL A 36 5.82 -7.40 -1.40
CA VAL A 36 7.10 -7.17 -2.08
C VAL A 36 7.77 -5.95 -1.46
N TYR A 37 9.01 -6.13 -0.99
CA TYR A 37 9.89 -5.00 -0.68
C TYR A 37 10.44 -4.44 -2.00
N SER A 38 9.87 -3.33 -2.47
CA SER A 38 10.17 -2.74 -3.77
C SER A 38 11.44 -1.89 -3.78
N GLY A 39 11.71 -1.15 -2.70
CA GLY A 39 12.61 0.00 -2.72
C GLY A 39 11.94 1.25 -3.29
N ALA A 40 12.40 2.44 -2.87
CA ALA A 40 11.85 3.71 -3.33
C ALA A 40 11.92 3.92 -4.86
N GLY A 41 10.96 4.66 -5.41
CA GLY A 41 10.91 5.09 -6.82
C GLY A 41 9.88 4.34 -7.68
N HIS A 42 9.30 5.05 -8.65
CA HIS A 42 8.16 4.54 -9.45
C HIS A 42 8.50 3.31 -10.30
N VAL A 43 9.74 3.18 -10.78
CA VAL A 43 10.19 1.99 -11.53
C VAL A 43 10.15 0.74 -10.64
N ASN A 44 10.64 0.86 -9.40
CA ASN A 44 10.64 -0.23 -8.42
C ASN A 44 9.20 -0.59 -8.01
N ALA A 45 8.36 0.41 -7.73
CA ALA A 45 6.96 0.21 -7.41
C ALA A 45 6.18 -0.49 -8.54
N LYS A 46 6.44 -0.12 -9.80
CA LYS A 46 5.86 -0.77 -10.97
C LYS A 46 6.26 -2.24 -11.06
N SER A 47 7.56 -2.54 -11.03
CA SER A 47 8.07 -3.91 -11.11
C SER A 47 7.54 -4.79 -9.97
N ALA A 48 7.44 -4.24 -8.75
CA ALA A 48 6.87 -4.93 -7.60
C ALA A 48 5.36 -5.21 -7.78
N SER A 49 4.61 -4.25 -8.30
CA SER A 49 3.18 -4.39 -8.60
C SER A 49 2.94 -5.48 -9.65
N GLU A 50 3.71 -5.45 -10.74
CA GLU A 50 3.65 -6.46 -11.80
C GLU A 50 4.00 -7.86 -11.26
N LEU A 51 5.01 -7.97 -10.39
CA LEU A 51 5.36 -9.22 -9.73
C LEU A 51 4.23 -9.75 -8.85
N LEU A 52 3.57 -8.89 -8.07
CA LEU A 52 2.42 -9.28 -7.24
C LEU A 52 1.27 -9.80 -8.09
N VAL A 53 0.93 -9.11 -9.18
CA VAL A 53 -0.10 -9.53 -10.13
C VAL A 53 0.26 -10.87 -10.77
N ALA A 54 1.52 -11.04 -11.21
CA ALA A 54 2.01 -12.31 -11.75
C ALA A 54 1.97 -13.46 -10.73
N LYS A 55 1.98 -13.16 -9.43
CA LYS A 55 1.81 -14.14 -8.33
C LYS A 55 0.34 -14.34 -7.91
N GLY A 56 -0.61 -13.74 -8.63
CA GLY A 56 -2.04 -13.94 -8.44
C GLY A 56 -2.72 -12.89 -7.55
N ALA A 57 -2.03 -11.81 -7.16
CA ALA A 57 -2.68 -10.69 -6.51
C ALA A 57 -3.70 -10.05 -7.45
N ASN A 58 -4.92 -9.87 -6.98
CA ASN A 58 -5.99 -9.21 -7.73
C ASN A 58 -6.45 -7.91 -7.07
N ARG A 59 -5.74 -7.49 -6.02
CA ARG A 59 -5.85 -6.19 -5.34
C ARG A 59 -4.45 -5.78 -4.90
N LEU A 60 -4.13 -4.50 -5.01
CA LEU A 60 -2.85 -3.95 -4.59
C LEU A 60 -3.07 -2.88 -3.52
N ILE A 61 -2.17 -2.84 -2.55
CA ILE A 61 -2.06 -1.80 -1.54
C ILE A 61 -0.65 -1.23 -1.63
N SER A 62 -0.53 0.08 -1.78
CA SER A 62 0.71 0.80 -1.51
C SER A 62 0.75 1.11 -0.02
N TRP A 63 1.75 0.61 0.70
CA TRP A 63 1.91 0.81 2.14
C TRP A 63 3.18 1.56 2.45
N GLY A 64 3.07 2.60 3.26
CA GLY A 64 4.23 3.39 3.68
C GLY A 64 3.85 4.66 4.41
N CYS A 65 4.84 5.49 4.65
CA CYS A 65 4.68 6.78 5.30
C CYS A 65 4.61 7.92 4.27
N ALA A 66 3.80 8.93 4.56
CA ALA A 66 3.73 10.15 3.76
C ALA A 66 3.83 11.39 4.65
N ALA A 67 4.43 12.46 4.12
CA ALA A 67 4.44 13.76 4.77
C ALA A 67 3.19 14.53 4.33
N ALA A 68 2.35 14.90 5.30
CA ALA A 68 1.14 15.66 5.02
C ALA A 68 1.47 17.09 4.57
N LEU A 69 0.71 17.58 3.59
CA LEU A 69 0.73 18.98 3.17
C LEU A 69 -0.39 19.80 3.84
N SER A 70 -1.42 19.14 4.37
CA SER A 70 -2.51 19.78 5.10
C SER A 70 -2.14 19.96 6.57
N GLU A 71 -2.38 21.16 7.10
CA GLU A 71 -2.21 21.47 8.54
C GLU A 71 -3.19 20.70 9.43
N SER A 72 -4.29 20.19 8.87
CA SER A 72 -5.27 19.39 9.61
C SER A 72 -4.76 18.00 9.99
N LEU A 73 -3.69 17.53 9.33
CA LEU A 73 -3.14 16.20 9.52
C LEU A 73 -1.94 16.24 10.46
N LYS A 74 -1.86 15.26 11.35
CA LYS A 74 -0.82 15.15 12.38
C LYS A 74 0.07 13.93 12.13
N PRO A 75 1.33 13.97 12.59
CA PRO A 75 2.16 12.76 12.63
C PRO A 75 1.44 11.63 13.38
N GLY A 76 1.36 10.46 12.75
CA GLY A 76 0.65 9.29 13.29
C GLY A 76 -0.75 9.07 12.71
N ASP A 77 -1.30 10.04 11.97
CA ASP A 77 -2.59 9.84 11.29
C ASP A 77 -2.48 8.74 10.23
N LEU A 78 -3.43 7.81 10.25
CA LEU A 78 -3.58 6.78 9.22
C LEU A 78 -4.46 7.32 8.09
N ILE A 79 -3.89 7.39 6.88
CA ILE A 79 -4.57 7.94 5.71
C ILE A 79 -4.95 6.83 4.74
N LEU A 80 -6.19 6.88 4.25
CA LEU A 80 -6.66 6.10 3.12
C LEU A 80 -6.88 7.05 1.95
N ALA A 81 -5.97 7.04 0.99
CA ALA A 81 -6.09 7.85 -0.22
C ALA A 81 -7.26 7.35 -1.09
N ASP A 82 -8.18 8.22 -1.44
CA ASP A 82 -9.21 8.02 -2.46
C ASP A 82 -8.74 8.42 -3.86
N GLU A 83 -7.81 9.38 -3.93
CA GLU A 83 -7.26 9.91 -5.17
C GLU A 83 -5.73 9.98 -5.14
N LEU A 84 -5.13 9.90 -6.33
CA LEU A 84 -3.71 10.14 -6.60
C LEU A 84 -3.58 11.25 -7.63
N ILE A 85 -2.62 12.15 -7.41
CA ILE A 85 -2.29 13.24 -8.33
C ILE A 85 -0.88 12.97 -8.87
N ASP A 86 -0.72 12.86 -10.18
CA ASP A 86 0.59 12.70 -10.80
C ASP A 86 1.33 14.04 -10.97
N ALA A 87 2.60 13.99 -11.40
CA ALA A 87 3.42 15.20 -11.61
C ALA A 87 2.89 16.15 -12.70
N ARG A 88 1.87 15.74 -13.47
CA ARG A 88 1.19 16.55 -14.49
C ARG A 88 -0.19 17.00 -14.03
N ASN A 89 -0.50 16.86 -12.73
CA ASN A 89 -1.80 17.13 -12.12
C ASN A 89 -2.95 16.25 -12.66
N VAL A 90 -2.64 15.06 -13.18
CA VAL A 90 -3.67 14.09 -13.54
C VAL A 90 -4.16 13.42 -12.27
N VAL A 91 -5.46 13.55 -12.01
CA VAL A 91 -6.16 12.93 -10.88
C VAL A 91 -6.62 11.53 -11.28
N MET A 92 -6.35 10.55 -10.43
CA MET A 92 -6.72 9.15 -10.61
C MET A 92 -7.34 8.61 -9.34
N ALA A 93 -8.50 7.95 -9.44
CA ALA A 93 -9.08 7.24 -8.32
C ALA A 93 -8.21 6.03 -7.93
N THR A 94 -7.97 5.84 -6.63
CA THR A 94 -7.17 4.71 -6.11
C THR A 94 -7.91 3.39 -6.11
N SER A 95 -9.24 3.43 -6.17
CA SER A 95 -10.08 2.25 -6.19
C SER A 95 -11.17 2.37 -7.25
N ALA A 96 -11.42 1.27 -7.96
CA ALA A 96 -12.51 1.18 -8.92
C ALA A 96 -13.90 1.01 -8.26
N SER A 97 -13.96 0.79 -6.94
CA SER A 97 -15.19 0.57 -6.19
C SER A 97 -15.16 1.37 -4.89
N ALA A 98 -16.10 2.30 -4.76
CA ALA A 98 -16.32 3.09 -3.54
C ALA A 98 -16.57 2.21 -2.30
N ASP A 99 -17.09 0.99 -2.49
CA ASP A 99 -17.43 0.06 -1.41
C ASP A 99 -16.19 -0.39 -0.64
N TRP A 100 -15.04 -0.55 -1.31
CA TRP A 100 -13.81 -0.95 -0.64
C TRP A 100 -13.30 0.12 0.32
N LEU A 101 -13.28 1.39 -0.13
CA LEU A 101 -12.82 2.49 0.70
C LEU A 101 -13.74 2.70 1.90
N ALA A 102 -15.06 2.65 1.69
CA ALA A 102 -16.03 2.75 2.78
C ALA A 102 -15.87 1.59 3.78
N TYR A 103 -15.71 0.36 3.29
CA TYR A 103 -15.44 -0.80 4.13
C TYR A 103 -14.15 -0.61 4.94
N ALA A 104 -13.05 -0.24 4.29
CA ALA A 104 -11.76 -0.04 4.96
C ALA A 104 -11.83 1.05 6.03
N LYS A 105 -12.46 2.20 5.74
CA LYS A 105 -12.70 3.29 6.70
C LYS A 105 -13.48 2.76 7.92
N ASN A 106 -14.58 2.05 7.71
CA ASN A 106 -15.41 1.50 8.80
C ASN A 106 -14.70 0.40 9.61
N SER A 107 -13.90 -0.44 8.96
CA SER A 107 -13.12 -1.47 9.64
C SER A 107 -12.02 -0.85 10.51
N LEU A 108 -11.32 0.17 10.00
CA LEU A 108 -10.21 0.83 10.69
C LEU A 108 -10.67 1.79 11.79
N ALA A 109 -11.84 2.42 11.65
CA ALA A 109 -12.41 3.30 12.68
C ALA A 109 -12.59 2.63 14.05
N LYS A 110 -12.59 1.30 14.11
CA LYS A 110 -12.64 0.53 15.37
C LYS A 110 -11.30 0.50 16.13
N PHE A 111 -10.21 0.86 15.46
CA PHE A 111 -8.83 0.78 15.95
C PHE A 111 -8.18 2.16 16.08
N VAL A 112 -8.80 3.20 15.53
CA VAL A 112 -8.38 4.59 15.68
C VAL A 112 -9.23 5.20 16.80
N VAL A 113 -8.57 5.59 17.89
CA VAL A 113 -9.19 6.24 19.06
C VAL A 113 -9.18 7.75 18.89
#